data_AF-A0A8C2FQ77-F1
#
_entry.id   AF-A0A8C2FQ77-F1
#
_cell.length_a   1.000
_cell.length_b   1.000
_cell.length_c   1.000
_cell.angle_alpha   90.00
_cell.angle_beta   90.00
_cell.angle_gamma   90.00
#
_symmetry.space_group_name_H-M   'P 1'
#
loop_
_entity.id
_entity.type
_entity.pdbx_description
1 polymer ?
#
loop_
_entity_poly.entity_id
_entity_poly.type
_entity_poly.pdbx_seq_one_letter_code
_entity_poly.pdbx_strand_id
1 'polypeptide(L)'
;MLHLTAGRVAGLLSRRGVAAFSYSSVRVASHGYGDIKCPFKEQNKINKLNKTVLGGIFFFIGFTDLVVLWQRYYVYPPHPPTLDDEWQAMQVKRMLDMRVNPVEGFSAKWDYEKGQWK
;
A
#
# COMPACT_ATOMS: atom_id res chain seq x y z
N MET A 1 -7.19 -53.55 39.28
CA MET A 1 -6.47 -53.08 38.09
C MET A 1 -7.52 -52.70 37.03
N LEU A 2 -8.30 -51.62 37.22
CA LEU A 2 -8.00 -50.26 36.78
C LEU A 2 -7.23 -50.23 35.45
N HIS A 3 -7.92 -50.08 34.31
CA HIS A 3 -8.12 -48.75 33.71
C HIS A 3 -9.04 -48.85 32.49
N LEU A 4 -10.22 -48.27 32.64
CA LEU A 4 -11.22 -48.04 31.61
C LEU A 4 -10.77 -46.84 30.74
N THR A 5 -11.26 -46.81 29.51
CA THR A 5 -11.49 -45.61 28.68
C THR A 5 -10.27 -44.77 28.28
N ALA A 6 -9.75 -45.12 27.10
CA ALA A 6 -9.17 -44.18 26.16
C ALA A 6 -10.18 -43.05 25.88
N GLY A 7 -9.83 -41.83 26.23
CA GLY A 7 -10.67 -40.67 25.95
C GLY A 7 -10.38 -39.51 26.88
N ARG A 8 -9.13 -38.99 26.91
CA ARG A 8 -8.85 -37.65 27.47
C ARG A 8 -7.43 -37.10 27.29
N VAL A 9 -6.74 -37.41 26.19
CA VAL A 9 -5.42 -36.80 25.91
C VAL A 9 -5.39 -36.21 24.49
N ALA A 10 -6.33 -35.31 24.22
CA ALA A 10 -6.34 -34.47 23.02
C ALA A 10 -6.74 -33.02 23.38
N GLY A 11 -6.24 -32.51 24.51
CA GLY A 11 -6.77 -31.28 25.11
C GLY A 11 -5.75 -30.34 25.73
N LEU A 12 -4.45 -30.45 25.44
CA LEU A 12 -3.44 -29.73 26.23
C LEU A 12 -2.30 -29.03 25.46
N LEU A 13 -2.45 -28.78 24.16
CA LEU A 13 -1.45 -27.99 23.40
C LEU A 13 -2.00 -26.94 22.42
N SER A 14 -3.27 -26.52 22.53
CA SER A 14 -3.80 -25.41 21.71
C SER A 14 -4.25 -24.18 22.51
N ARG A 15 -3.84 -24.08 23.78
CA ARG A 15 -4.35 -23.03 24.67
C ARG A 15 -3.25 -22.25 25.39
N ARG A 16 -2.27 -21.76 24.65
CA ARG A 16 -1.40 -20.66 25.08
C ARG A 16 -1.13 -19.77 23.88
N GLY A 17 -1.61 -18.52 23.92
CA GLY A 17 -1.08 -17.48 23.04
C GLY A 17 -2.04 -16.53 22.34
N VAL A 18 -3.22 -16.20 22.90
CA VAL A 18 -3.87 -14.91 22.58
C VAL A 18 -4.59 -14.42 23.84
N ALA A 19 -3.82 -13.87 24.76
CA ALA A 19 -4.31 -12.99 25.82
C ALA A 19 -3.54 -11.67 25.67
N ALA A 20 -4.27 -10.62 25.28
CA ALA A 20 -3.92 -9.20 25.14
C ALA A 20 -4.39 -8.74 23.74
N PHE A 21 -5.66 -8.41 23.55
CA PHE A 21 -6.24 -7.20 24.10
C PHE A 21 -7.66 -7.47 24.58
N SER A 22 -7.86 -7.38 25.89
CA SER A 22 -9.17 -7.26 26.52
C SER A 22 -9.85 -5.99 25.99
N TYR A 23 -10.78 -6.12 25.03
CA TYR A 23 -11.90 -5.17 25.00
C TYR A 23 -12.81 -5.57 26.16
N SER A 24 -12.63 -4.85 27.26
CA SER A 24 -13.37 -4.96 28.50
C SER A 24 -14.87 -5.12 28.18
N SER A 25 -15.42 -6.31 28.42
CA SER A 25 -16.86 -6.47 28.54
C SER A 25 -17.27 -5.90 29.90
N VAL A 26 -17.36 -4.56 29.96
CA VAL A 26 -17.98 -3.87 31.08
C VAL A 26 -19.48 -3.95 30.84
N ARG A 27 -20.16 -4.78 31.65
CA ARG A 27 -21.60 -4.66 31.86
C ARG A 27 -21.88 -3.24 32.35
N VAL A 28 -22.40 -2.38 31.47
CA VAL A 28 -22.91 -1.07 31.85
C VAL A 28 -24.25 -1.28 32.53
N ALA A 29 -24.26 -1.14 33.85
CA ALA A 29 -25.47 -1.10 34.66
C ALA A 29 -26.28 0.15 34.27
N SER A 30 -27.56 -0.07 34.02
CA SER A 30 -28.57 0.95 33.78
C SER A 30 -28.74 1.81 35.03
N HIS A 31 -28.06 2.94 35.12
CA HIS A 31 -28.34 3.97 36.12
C HIS A 31 -28.04 5.36 35.56
N GLY A 32 -29.07 6.22 35.50
CA GLY A 32 -28.94 7.64 35.16
C GLY A 32 -28.92 7.95 33.67
N TYR A 33 -30.11 8.18 33.08
CA TYR A 33 -30.25 8.87 31.80
C TYR A 33 -30.06 10.38 32.04
N GLY A 34 -28.80 10.83 32.02
CA GLY A 34 -28.41 12.23 32.02
C GLY A 34 -27.15 12.37 31.16
N ASP A 35 -27.29 12.98 29.98
CA ASP A 35 -26.22 13.43 29.08
C ASP A 35 -25.25 12.40 28.47
N ILE A 36 -25.75 11.24 28.04
CA ILE A 36 -25.02 10.43 27.04
C ILE A 36 -25.13 11.16 25.68
N LYS A 37 -24.16 12.04 25.39
CA LYS A 37 -23.97 12.64 24.06
C LYS A 37 -23.97 11.51 23.03
N CYS A 38 -25.00 11.44 22.17
CA CYS A 38 -25.25 10.26 21.35
C CYS A 38 -24.01 9.95 20.48
N PRO A 39 -23.26 8.86 20.74
CA PRO A 39 -21.98 8.59 20.07
C PRO A 39 -22.15 8.44 18.55
N PHE A 40 -23.34 8.00 18.13
CA PHE A 40 -23.71 7.89 16.72
C PHE A 40 -23.75 9.25 16.00
N LYS A 41 -24.23 10.33 16.62
CA LYS A 41 -24.30 11.64 15.97
C LYS A 41 -22.91 12.25 15.76
N GLU A 42 -22.03 12.08 16.75
CA GLU A 42 -20.63 12.50 16.66
C GLU A 42 -19.86 11.67 15.63
N GLN A 43 -20.06 10.34 15.62
CA GLN A 43 -19.42 9.45 14.65
C GLN A 43 -19.82 9.77 13.21
N ASN A 44 -21.09 10.09 12.95
CA ASN A 44 -21.54 10.50 11.62
C ASN A 44 -20.95 11.84 11.18
N LYS A 45 -20.71 12.77 12.11
CA LYS A 45 -20.07 14.06 11.81
C LYS A 45 -18.59 13.87 11.41
N ILE A 46 -17.85 13.02 12.14
CA ILE A 46 -16.47 12.64 11.82
C ILE A 46 -16.40 11.92 10.47
N ASN A 47 -17.30 10.97 10.22
CA ASN A 47 -17.39 10.26 8.94
C ASN A 47 -17.69 11.18 7.76
N LYS A 48 -18.51 12.23 7.96
CA LYS A 48 -18.79 13.24 6.93
C LYS A 48 -17.57 14.13 6.65
N LEU A 49 -16.83 14.50 7.68
CA LEU A 49 -15.61 15.31 7.55
C LEU A 49 -14.54 14.57 6.72
N ASN A 50 -14.33 13.29 7.00
CA ASN A 50 -13.37 12.46 6.26
C ASN A 50 -13.74 12.29 4.78
N LYS A 51 -15.04 12.21 4.45
CA LYS A 51 -15.52 12.15 3.07
C LYS A 51 -15.25 13.45 2.31
N THR A 52 -15.41 14.60 2.96
CA THR A 52 -15.10 15.91 2.34
C THR A 52 -13.61 16.14 2.19
N VAL A 53 -12.80 15.75 3.18
CA VAL A 53 -11.33 15.86 3.11
C VAL A 53 -10.78 15.00 1.97
N LEU A 54 -11.24 13.74 1.86
CA LEU A 54 -10.83 12.85 0.79
C LEU A 54 -11.24 13.39 -0.59
N GLY A 55 -12.47 13.89 -0.72
CA GLY A 55 -12.94 14.51 -1.97
C GLY A 55 -12.15 15.77 -2.35
N GLY A 56 -11.79 16.60 -1.37
CA GLY A 56 -10.97 17.79 -1.60
C GLY A 56 -9.60 17.44 -2.16
N ILE A 57 -8.92 16.42 -1.60
CA ILE A 57 -7.61 15.96 -2.07
C ILE A 57 -7.69 15.49 -3.52
N PHE A 58 -8.66 14.64 -3.87
CA PHE A 58 -8.83 14.16 -5.25
C PHE A 58 -9.15 15.28 -6.24
N PHE A 59 -9.91 16.29 -5.82
CA PHE A 59 -10.20 17.47 -6.65
C PHE A 59 -8.94 18.29 -6.95
N PHE A 60 -8.10 18.54 -5.94
CA PHE A 60 -6.85 19.28 -6.15
C PHE A 60 -5.82 18.50 -6.97
N ILE A 61 -5.77 17.17 -6.84
CA ILE A 61 -4.94 16.32 -7.73
C ILE A 61 -5.42 16.47 -9.17
N GLY A 62 -6.73 16.28 -9.43
CA GLY A 62 -7.28 16.41 -10.77
C GLY A 62 -7.11 17.81 -11.39
N PHE A 63 -7.24 18.87 -10.58
CA PHE A 63 -6.98 20.23 -11.04
C PHE A 63 -5.50 20.47 -11.34
N THR A 64 -4.59 19.94 -10.52
CA THR A 64 -3.14 20.03 -10.75
C THR A 64 -2.74 19.27 -12.01
N ASP A 65 -3.31 18.09 -12.26
CA ASP A 65 -3.04 17.30 -13.46
C ASP A 65 -3.43 18.05 -14.75
N LEU A 66 -4.56 18.76 -14.74
CA LEU A 66 -4.98 19.64 -15.86
C LEU A 66 -3.97 20.76 -16.12
N VAL A 67 -3.45 21.39 -15.06
CA VAL A 67 -2.43 22.44 -15.16
C VAL A 67 -1.13 21.87 -15.73
N VAL A 68 -0.69 20.69 -15.27
CA VAL A 68 0.51 20.02 -15.77
C VAL A 68 0.37 19.62 -17.24
N LEU A 69 -0.80 19.12 -17.66
CA LEU A 69 -1.07 18.83 -19.07
C LEU A 69 -1.04 20.08 -19.95
N TRP A 70 -1.60 21.19 -19.46
CA TRP A 70 -1.51 22.48 -20.15
C TRP A 70 -0.06 22.95 -20.27
N GLN A 71 0.73 22.84 -19.19
CA GLN A 71 2.17 23.13 -19.23
C GLN A 71 2.88 22.22 -20.24
N ARG A 72 2.58 20.92 -20.26
CA ARG A 72 3.16 19.93 -21.18
C ARG A 72 2.90 20.25 -22.65
N TYR A 73 1.72 20.76 -22.98
CA TYR A 73 1.34 21.05 -24.37
C TYR A 73 1.82 22.42 -24.87
N TYR A 74 1.75 23.46 -24.02
CA TYR A 74 2.00 24.84 -24.47
C TYR A 74 3.33 25.44 -24.02
N VAL A 75 3.90 24.99 -22.89
CA VAL A 75 5.09 25.63 -22.28
C VAL A 75 6.37 24.88 -22.62
N TYR A 76 6.33 23.55 -22.68
CA TYR A 76 7.54 22.77 -22.88
C TYR A 76 7.92 22.63 -24.36
N PRO A 77 9.22 22.80 -24.70
CA PRO A 77 9.71 22.56 -26.05
C PRO A 77 9.59 21.07 -26.44
N PRO A 78 9.75 20.73 -27.74
CA PRO A 78 9.81 19.34 -28.16
C PRO A 78 10.88 18.57 -27.38
N HIS A 79 10.62 17.29 -27.14
CA HIS A 79 11.59 16.42 -26.49
C HIS A 79 12.89 16.38 -27.30
N PRO A 80 14.06 16.28 -26.63
CA PRO A 80 15.31 16.13 -27.35
C PRO A 80 15.30 14.80 -28.14
N PRO A 81 15.99 14.76 -29.29
CA PRO A 81 16.07 13.56 -30.14
C PRO A 81 16.75 12.38 -29.44
N THR A 82 17.46 12.61 -28.33
CA THR A 82 18.05 11.53 -27.52
C THR A 82 17.00 10.66 -26.83
N LEU A 83 15.75 11.11 -26.75
CA LEU A 83 14.65 10.34 -26.18
C LEU A 83 13.86 9.57 -27.26
N ASP A 84 14.27 9.62 -28.51
CA ASP A 84 13.69 8.78 -29.57
C ASP A 84 14.01 7.31 -29.31
N ASP A 85 13.08 6.42 -29.64
CA ASP A 85 13.17 4.99 -29.31
C ASP A 85 14.44 4.33 -29.88
N GLU A 86 14.88 4.73 -31.08
CA GLU A 86 16.12 4.23 -31.70
C GLU A 86 17.37 4.68 -30.92
N TRP A 87 17.39 5.93 -30.46
CA TRP A 87 18.50 6.48 -29.72
C TRP A 87 18.56 5.85 -28.32
N GLN A 88 17.41 5.65 -27.68
CA GLN A 88 17.31 4.92 -26.41
C GLN A 88 17.84 3.49 -26.56
N ALA A 89 17.48 2.77 -27.63
CA ALA A 89 17.99 1.43 -27.88
C ALA A 89 19.52 1.42 -28.07
N MET A 90 20.07 2.39 -28.81
CA MET A 90 21.52 2.54 -28.95
C MET A 90 22.21 2.91 -27.63
N GLN A 91 21.60 3.77 -26.81
CA GLN A 91 22.10 4.12 -25.48
C GLN A 91 22.09 2.90 -24.55
N VAL A 92 20.99 2.14 -24.52
CA VAL A 92 20.88 0.92 -23.73
C VAL A 92 21.93 -0.09 -24.15
N LYS A 93 22.10 -0.31 -25.47
CA LYS A 93 23.15 -1.18 -26.00
C LYS A 93 24.54 -0.74 -25.55
N ARG A 94 24.83 0.56 -25.63
CA ARG A 94 26.10 1.13 -25.15
C ARG A 94 26.29 0.94 -23.65
N MET A 95 25.25 1.12 -22.83
CA MET A 95 25.32 0.92 -21.38
C MET A 95 25.54 -0.54 -20.99
N LEU A 96 24.94 -1.47 -21.73
CA LEU A 96 25.16 -2.90 -21.56
C LEU A 96 26.58 -3.30 -21.97
N ASP A 97 27.09 -2.76 -23.08
CA ASP A 97 28.46 -3.00 -23.52
C ASP A 97 29.49 -2.49 -22.51
N MET A 98 29.23 -1.32 -21.91
CA MET A 98 30.04 -0.75 -20.81
C MET A 98 29.81 -1.44 -19.45
N ARG A 99 28.93 -2.44 -19.36
CA ARG A 99 28.60 -3.17 -18.13
C ARG A 99 28.22 -2.24 -16.96
N VAL A 100 27.39 -1.23 -17.21
CA VAL A 100 26.94 -0.29 -16.17
C VAL A 100 26.22 -1.02 -15.03
N ASN A 101 26.70 -0.85 -13.80
CA ASN A 101 26.21 -1.49 -12.57
C ASN A 101 26.00 -3.01 -12.72
N PRO A 102 27.09 -3.79 -12.83
CA PRO A 102 27.03 -5.20 -13.23
C PRO A 102 26.62 -6.17 -12.11
N VAL A 103 26.66 -5.76 -10.83
CA VAL A 103 26.41 -6.67 -9.70
C VAL A 103 24.92 -6.77 -9.37
N GLU A 104 24.26 -5.64 -9.11
CA GLU A 104 22.84 -5.59 -8.70
C GLU A 104 21.98 -4.71 -9.62
N GLY A 105 22.61 -4.03 -10.59
CA GLY A 105 21.98 -2.97 -11.35
C GLY A 105 21.55 -3.38 -12.76
N PHE A 106 21.58 -2.40 -13.65
CA PHE A 106 21.05 -2.48 -15.00
C PHE A 106 21.64 -3.64 -15.81
N SER A 107 22.97 -3.78 -15.82
CA SER A 107 23.67 -4.81 -16.58
C SER A 107 23.51 -6.22 -15.98
N ALA A 108 23.21 -6.33 -14.69
CA ALA A 108 23.01 -7.63 -14.04
C ALA A 108 21.75 -8.35 -14.58
N LYS A 109 20.74 -7.58 -14.99
CA LYS A 109 19.46 -8.05 -15.54
C LYS A 109 19.50 -8.38 -17.02
N TRP A 110 20.64 -8.23 -17.68
CA TRP A 110 20.81 -8.61 -19.08
C TRP A 110 21.54 -9.95 -19.19
N ASP A 111 21.00 -10.86 -19.98
CA ASP A 111 21.63 -12.12 -20.35
C ASP A 111 22.50 -11.90 -21.60
N TYR A 112 23.82 -11.87 -21.41
CA TYR A 112 24.79 -11.61 -22.48
C TYR A 112 25.01 -12.83 -23.39
N GLU A 113 24.67 -14.04 -22.93
CA GLU A 113 24.83 -15.25 -23.74
C GLU A 113 23.67 -15.37 -24.74
N LYS A 114 22.47 -14.98 -24.32
CA LYS A 114 21.26 -15.06 -25.14
C LYS A 114 20.87 -13.73 -25.80
N GLY A 115 21.50 -12.63 -25.40
CA GLY A 115 21.21 -11.29 -25.93
C GLY A 115 19.78 -10.83 -25.60
N GLN A 116 19.28 -11.16 -24.41
CA GLN A 116 17.92 -10.83 -23.96
C GLN A 116 17.90 -10.38 -22.50
N TRP A 117 16.82 -9.73 -22.07
CA TRP A 117 16.60 -9.44 -20.65
C TRP A 117 16.37 -10.74 -19.88
N LYS A 118 16.96 -10.83 -18.69
CA LYS A 118 16.77 -11.95 -17.75
C LYS A 118 15.38 -11.92 -17.11
#